data_AF-A0A2T4IZ20-F1
#
_entry.id   AF-A0A2T4IZ20-F1
#
_cell.length_a   1.000
_cell.length_b   1.000
_cell.length_c   1.000
_cell.angle_alpha   90.00
_cell.angle_beta   90.00
_cell.angle_gamma   90.00
#
_symmetry.space_group_name_H-M   'P 1'
#
loop_
_entity.id
_entity.type
_entity.pdbx_description
1 polymer ?
#
loop_
_entity_poly.entity_id
_entity_poly.type
_entity_poly.pdbx_seq_one_letter_code
_entity_poly.pdbx_strand_id
1 'polypeptide(L)'
;MTTESNLTVRNEHGTIVALPTICLSLFSDDSLAAVMLSTADVIERYVKLIGSDKLAIRYDADGNDRPLTPNRYARDLKTLRNAQSRQTIEEILYDSAIDEWVGAYSVSFFGIDPNSEDAEPEEASMLILTLPFDAVTSIGADALAEEFRQMVSVFSRLSYGYASYCLRRTEATSHMATGGINALIARYLGLDPSYLPMQNKMRGKTFGAHWIDFIGRPLVEKLKRSSIIADVQHAVVHDLSDGGLMIQNSKVPALGDVNRRATDIGSMPETARAIKSLRSRVANFGDPNFNAQDWLARFDDLEVEDWNNAL
;
A
#
# COMPACT_ATOMS: atom_id res chain seq x y z
N MET A 1 -2.51 20.64 -15.07
CA MET A 1 -1.97 19.57 -14.20
C MET A 1 -3.00 19.26 -13.13
N THR A 2 -3.14 18.00 -12.73
CA THR A 2 -3.98 17.64 -11.56
C THR A 2 -3.21 18.04 -10.31
N THR A 3 -3.83 18.78 -9.40
CA THR A 3 -3.21 19.23 -8.14
C THR A 3 -3.67 18.35 -6.99
N GLU A 4 -2.90 18.33 -5.90
CA GLU A 4 -3.28 17.69 -4.64
C GLU A 4 -4.71 18.08 -4.20
N SER A 5 -5.04 19.37 -4.27
CA SER A 5 -6.37 19.88 -3.91
C SER A 5 -7.52 19.27 -4.72
N ASN A 6 -7.27 18.78 -5.94
CA ASN A 6 -8.29 18.14 -6.76
C ASN A 6 -8.57 16.68 -6.34
N LEU A 7 -7.67 16.09 -5.54
CA LEU A 7 -7.73 14.71 -5.08
C LEU A 7 -8.05 14.62 -3.58
N THR A 8 -8.02 15.73 -2.84
CA THR A 8 -8.48 15.83 -1.45
C THR A 8 -9.98 15.60 -1.36
N VAL A 9 -10.40 14.70 -0.48
CA VAL A 9 -11.83 14.51 -0.15
C VAL A 9 -12.16 15.33 1.11
N ARG A 10 -13.23 16.12 1.02
CA ARG A 10 -13.76 16.91 2.12
C ARG A 10 -15.19 16.52 2.44
N ASN A 11 -15.58 16.58 3.72
CA ASN A 11 -16.99 16.44 4.11
C ASN A 11 -17.78 17.73 3.85
N GLU A 12 -19.08 17.73 4.20
CA GLU A 12 -19.99 18.87 4.01
C GLU A 12 -19.59 20.15 4.77
N HIS A 13 -18.74 20.03 5.80
CA HIS A 13 -18.21 21.15 6.57
C HIS A 13 -16.86 21.67 6.02
N GLY A 14 -16.36 21.08 4.94
CA GLY A 14 -15.05 21.41 4.36
C GLY A 14 -13.86 20.76 5.07
N THR A 15 -14.10 19.94 6.09
CA THR A 15 -13.06 19.18 6.80
C THR A 15 -12.47 18.12 5.89
N ILE A 16 -11.15 17.98 5.88
CA ILE A 16 -10.44 16.95 5.12
C ILE A 16 -10.73 15.59 5.75
N VAL A 17 -11.25 14.65 4.94
CA VAL A 17 -11.55 13.28 5.37
C VAL A 17 -10.74 12.23 4.63
N ALA A 18 -10.11 12.59 3.51
CA ALA A 18 -9.04 11.83 2.88
C ALA A 18 -8.06 12.73 2.12
N LEU A 19 -6.78 12.34 2.12
CA LEU A 19 -5.68 13.03 1.44
C LEU A 19 -5.07 12.14 0.35
N PRO A 20 -4.68 12.70 -0.80
CA PRO A 20 -3.80 11.97 -1.71
C PRO A 20 -2.41 11.85 -1.07
N THR A 21 -1.85 10.65 -1.14
CA THR A 21 -0.53 10.31 -0.61
C THR A 21 0.14 9.31 -1.54
N ILE A 22 1.40 8.96 -1.28
CA ILE A 22 2.05 7.78 -1.85
C ILE A 22 2.11 6.72 -0.77
N CYS A 23 1.69 5.49 -1.04
CA CYS A 23 1.82 4.39 -0.09
C CYS A 23 2.83 3.34 -0.55
N LEU A 24 3.38 2.63 0.42
CA LEU A 24 3.95 1.29 0.28
C LEU A 24 3.14 0.34 1.17
N SER A 25 2.45 -0.62 0.56
CA SER A 25 1.65 -1.65 1.23
C SER A 25 2.33 -3.00 1.09
N LEU A 26 2.62 -3.69 2.19
CA LEU A 26 3.32 -4.96 2.24
C LEU A 26 2.45 -6.00 2.96
N PHE A 27 2.34 -7.20 2.38
CA PHE A 27 1.56 -8.31 2.91
C PHE A 27 2.44 -9.55 3.09
N SER A 28 2.29 -10.24 4.21
CA SER A 28 3.01 -11.49 4.50
C SER A 28 2.09 -12.56 5.07
N ASP A 29 2.27 -13.77 4.54
CA ASP A 29 1.62 -15.00 4.97
C ASP A 29 2.49 -15.78 5.99
N ASP A 30 3.60 -15.21 6.47
CA ASP A 30 4.50 -15.87 7.43
C ASP A 30 3.95 -15.76 8.87
N SER A 31 4.59 -16.48 9.80
CA SER A 31 4.30 -16.38 11.23
C SER A 31 4.44 -14.95 11.74
N LEU A 32 3.58 -14.57 12.69
CA LEU A 32 3.58 -13.24 13.28
C LEU A 32 4.96 -12.83 13.81
N ALA A 33 5.65 -13.75 14.48
CA ALA A 33 6.99 -13.50 15.03
C ALA A 33 8.02 -13.12 13.95
N ALA A 34 7.97 -13.75 12.78
CA ALA A 34 8.85 -13.42 11.65
C ALA A 34 8.51 -12.03 11.08
N VAL A 35 7.21 -11.78 10.85
CA VAL A 35 6.75 -10.50 10.28
C VAL A 35 7.09 -9.34 11.21
N MET A 36 6.80 -9.45 12.52
CA MET A 36 7.07 -8.39 13.51
C MET A 36 8.54 -7.96 13.53
N LEU A 37 9.47 -8.92 13.47
CA LEU A 37 10.90 -8.61 13.44
C LEU A 37 11.23 -7.71 12.24
N SER A 38 10.80 -8.13 11.04
CA SER A 38 11.07 -7.36 9.82
C SER A 38 10.30 -6.05 9.74
N THR A 39 9.10 -5.98 10.31
CA THR A 39 8.31 -4.74 10.44
C THR A 39 9.09 -3.69 11.23
N ALA A 40 9.79 -4.07 12.31
CA ALA A 40 10.59 -3.13 13.09
C ALA A 40 11.67 -2.46 12.23
N ASP A 41 12.37 -3.24 11.41
CA ASP A 41 13.46 -2.76 10.57
C ASP A 41 12.94 -1.88 9.42
N VAL A 42 11.77 -2.23 8.83
CA VAL A 42 11.10 -1.38 7.84
C VAL A 42 10.63 -0.05 8.45
N ILE A 43 10.02 -0.08 9.64
CA ILE A 43 9.58 1.14 10.35
C ILE A 43 10.76 2.05 10.68
N GLU A 44 11.86 1.50 11.21
CA GLU A 44 13.06 2.30 11.50
C GLU A 44 13.62 2.97 10.25
N ARG A 45 13.64 2.24 9.13
CA ARG A 45 14.11 2.78 7.85
C ARG A 45 13.18 3.88 7.33
N TYR A 46 11.88 3.68 7.43
CA TYR A 46 10.89 4.67 7.06
C TYR A 46 11.00 5.95 7.92
N VAL A 47 11.14 5.81 9.24
CA VAL A 47 11.34 6.96 10.15
C VAL A 47 12.64 7.69 9.85
N LYS A 48 13.70 6.98 9.45
CA LYS A 48 14.95 7.60 8.99
C LYS A 48 14.77 8.39 7.69
N LEU A 49 13.93 7.91 6.77
CA LEU A 49 13.63 8.58 5.50
C LEU A 49 12.87 9.90 5.74
N ILE A 50 11.85 9.89 6.59
CA ILE A 50 10.96 11.05 6.77
C ILE A 50 11.43 12.04 7.85
N GLY A 51 12.24 11.57 8.80
CA GLY A 51 12.59 12.32 10.01
C GLY A 51 11.72 11.93 11.21
N SER A 52 12.34 11.75 12.38
CA SER A 52 11.65 11.31 13.60
C SER A 52 10.62 12.29 14.16
N ASP A 53 10.62 13.53 13.68
CA ASP A 53 9.66 14.59 14.04
C ASP A 53 8.35 14.54 13.25
N LYS A 54 8.27 13.72 12.17
CA LYS A 54 7.10 13.71 11.28
C LYS A 54 5.91 12.91 11.80
N LEU A 55 6.15 11.89 12.62
CA LEU A 55 5.08 11.13 13.26
C LEU A 55 4.82 11.73 14.65
N ALA A 56 3.58 12.14 14.89
CA ALA A 56 3.22 12.91 16.06
C ALA A 56 2.26 12.19 16.99
N ILE A 57 1.36 11.38 16.43
CA ILE A 57 0.34 10.66 17.18
C ILE A 57 0.45 9.16 16.97
N ARG A 58 -0.05 8.43 17.96
CA ARG A 58 -0.32 6.99 17.89
C ARG A 58 -1.78 6.76 18.27
N TYR A 59 -2.38 5.71 17.75
CA TYR A 59 -3.67 5.25 18.22
C TYR A 59 -3.47 4.11 19.23
N ASP A 60 -4.20 4.14 20.35
CA ASP A 60 -4.29 2.99 21.25
C ASP A 60 -5.39 2.01 20.80
N ALA A 61 -5.49 0.85 21.48
CA ALA A 61 -6.44 -0.20 21.10
C ALA A 61 -7.91 0.22 21.22
N ASP A 62 -8.19 1.30 21.95
CA ASP A 62 -9.52 1.90 22.08
C ASP A 62 -9.76 2.96 20.99
N GLY A 63 -8.82 3.15 20.06
CA GLY A 63 -8.88 4.13 18.98
C GLY A 63 -8.58 5.57 19.41
N ASN A 64 -8.11 5.81 20.64
CA ASN A 64 -7.78 7.16 21.08
C ASN A 64 -6.42 7.59 20.54
N ASP A 65 -6.33 8.86 20.13
CA ASP A 65 -5.09 9.50 19.76
C ASP A 65 -4.26 9.84 21.01
N ARG A 66 -2.97 9.50 20.95
CA ARG A 66 -1.99 9.77 22.01
C ARG A 66 -0.73 10.33 21.39
N PRO A 67 0.00 11.24 22.05
CA PRO A 67 1.30 11.67 21.55
C PRO A 67 2.27 10.49 21.38
N LEU A 68 2.93 10.42 20.22
CA LEU A 68 3.99 9.46 19.95
C LEU A 68 5.31 9.99 20.54
N THR A 69 5.63 9.54 21.75
CA THR A 69 6.89 9.91 22.41
C THR A 69 8.05 9.02 21.95
N PRO A 70 9.32 9.49 21.99
CA PRO A 70 10.49 8.67 21.66
C PRO A 70 10.58 7.37 22.50
N ASN A 71 10.22 7.45 23.79
CA ASN A 71 10.18 6.28 24.68
C ASN A 71 9.12 5.27 24.25
N ARG A 72 7.98 5.74 23.73
CA ARG A 72 6.93 4.85 23.24
C ARG A 72 7.35 4.20 21.94
N TYR A 73 7.86 4.97 20.98
CA TYR A 73 8.41 4.44 19.72
C TYR A 73 9.47 3.35 19.97
N ALA A 74 10.44 3.63 20.85
CA ALA A 74 11.47 2.65 21.21
C ALA A 74 10.89 1.38 21.88
N ARG A 75 9.81 1.51 22.67
CA ARG A 75 9.12 0.38 23.28
C ARG A 75 8.38 -0.47 22.24
N ASP A 76 7.71 0.17 21.29
CA ASP A 76 6.98 -0.53 20.23
C ASP A 76 7.97 -1.31 19.34
N LEU A 77 9.09 -0.69 18.92
CA LEU A 77 10.15 -1.39 18.20
C LEU A 77 10.77 -2.53 19.00
N LYS A 78 11.01 -2.32 20.31
CA LYS A 78 11.48 -3.39 21.19
C LYS A 78 10.46 -4.52 21.27
N THR A 79 9.17 -4.22 21.25
CA THR A 79 8.09 -5.22 21.28
C THR A 79 8.10 -6.05 20.00
N LEU A 80 8.16 -5.39 18.84
CA LEU A 80 8.29 -6.04 17.54
C LEU A 80 9.51 -6.98 17.46
N ARG A 81 10.66 -6.53 17.97
CA ARG A 81 11.90 -7.33 17.97
C ARG A 81 11.91 -8.51 18.91
N ASN A 82 11.09 -8.48 19.97
CA ASN A 82 11.04 -9.52 21.00
C ASN A 82 9.80 -10.41 20.89
N ALA A 83 9.18 -10.49 19.70
CA ALA A 83 7.92 -11.19 19.44
C ALA A 83 7.97 -12.73 19.58
N GLN A 84 9.04 -13.30 20.15
CA GLN A 84 9.17 -14.75 20.32
C GLN A 84 7.92 -15.30 21.02
N SER A 85 7.24 -16.26 20.37
CA SER A 85 6.02 -16.96 20.85
C SER A 85 4.72 -16.15 20.94
N ARG A 86 4.62 -14.93 20.38
CA ARG A 86 3.31 -14.25 20.31
C ARG A 86 2.39 -14.92 19.30
N GLN A 87 1.16 -15.18 19.74
CA GLN A 87 0.07 -15.76 18.95
C GLN A 87 -1.15 -14.82 18.84
N THR A 88 -1.08 -13.63 19.45
CA THR A 88 -2.17 -12.65 19.46
C THR A 88 -2.00 -11.60 18.38
N ILE A 89 -3.10 -10.97 17.96
CA ILE A 89 -3.10 -9.83 17.05
C ILE A 89 -2.24 -8.69 17.62
N GLU A 90 -1.48 -8.02 16.78
CA GLU A 90 -0.65 -6.86 17.13
C GLU A 90 -0.88 -5.70 16.19
N GLU A 91 -1.02 -4.49 16.75
CA GLU A 91 -1.29 -3.29 15.97
C GLU A 91 -0.32 -2.16 16.31
N ILE A 92 0.15 -1.47 15.27
CA ILE A 92 0.88 -0.22 15.40
C ILE A 92 0.28 0.78 14.41
N LEU A 93 -0.24 1.88 14.95
CA LEU A 93 -0.86 2.94 14.18
C LEU A 93 -0.20 4.26 14.58
N TYR A 94 0.59 4.84 13.68
CA TYR A 94 1.21 6.16 13.82
C TYR A 94 0.73 7.10 12.73
N ASP A 95 0.57 8.39 13.04
CA ASP A 95 0.12 9.42 12.09
C ASP A 95 0.81 10.76 12.41
N SER A 96 0.95 11.63 11.40
CA SER A 96 1.49 12.97 11.52
C SER A 96 0.48 14.03 11.95
N ALA A 97 -0.82 13.76 11.88
CA ALA A 97 -1.85 14.76 12.19
C ALA A 97 -1.86 15.13 13.68
N ILE A 98 -1.71 16.42 13.94
CA ILE A 98 -2.07 17.08 15.20
C ILE A 98 -3.15 18.09 14.82
N ASP A 99 -4.32 18.02 15.44
CA ASP A 99 -5.49 18.88 15.17
C ASP A 99 -6.17 18.73 13.79
N GLU A 100 -5.61 17.90 12.90
CA GLU A 100 -6.21 17.47 11.64
C GLU A 100 -6.77 16.04 11.73
N TRP A 101 -7.70 15.67 10.85
CA TRP A 101 -8.33 14.35 10.90
C TRP A 101 -7.51 13.27 10.16
N VAL A 102 -6.59 13.69 9.27
CA VAL A 102 -5.79 12.82 8.40
C VAL A 102 -4.44 13.48 8.15
N GLY A 103 -3.33 12.89 8.61
CA GLY A 103 -1.99 13.39 8.31
C GLY A 103 -1.40 12.80 7.02
N ALA A 104 -0.34 13.42 6.51
CA ALA A 104 0.34 13.01 5.27
C ALA A 104 1.33 11.85 5.48
N TYR A 105 1.87 11.69 6.70
CA TYR A 105 2.76 10.58 7.05
C TYR A 105 2.07 9.60 7.99
N SER A 106 2.23 8.30 7.75
CA SER A 106 1.71 7.29 8.67
C SER A 106 2.45 5.97 8.60
N VAL A 107 2.27 5.18 9.66
CA VAL A 107 2.63 3.77 9.77
C VAL A 107 1.39 3.02 10.24
N SER A 108 0.98 1.99 9.53
CA SER A 108 -0.09 1.09 9.95
C SER A 108 0.37 -0.35 9.81
N PHE A 109 0.58 -1.02 10.94
CA PHE A 109 0.88 -2.44 11.00
C PHE A 109 -0.28 -3.17 11.65
N PHE A 110 -0.75 -4.22 10.99
CA PHE A 110 -1.66 -5.22 11.54
C PHE A 110 -0.99 -6.58 11.40
N GLY A 111 -0.60 -7.16 12.53
CA GLY A 111 0.02 -8.47 12.60
C GLY A 111 -0.96 -9.51 13.09
N ILE A 112 -1.06 -10.63 12.37
CA ILE A 112 -1.82 -11.80 12.79
C ILE A 112 -1.03 -13.07 12.49
N ASP A 113 -1.05 -14.05 13.41
CA ASP A 113 -0.50 -15.37 13.11
C ASP A 113 -1.48 -16.11 12.20
N PRO A 114 -1.07 -16.55 11.01
CA PRO A 114 -1.97 -17.21 10.08
C PRO A 114 -2.55 -18.54 10.57
N ASN A 115 -1.99 -19.10 11.65
CA ASN A 115 -2.44 -20.33 12.31
C ASN A 115 -3.17 -20.07 13.64
N SER A 116 -3.42 -18.81 14.00
CA SER A 116 -4.26 -18.49 15.16
C SER A 116 -5.70 -18.95 14.94
N GLU A 117 -6.40 -19.33 16.02
CA GLU A 117 -7.83 -19.63 15.98
C GLU A 117 -8.68 -18.40 15.61
N ASP A 118 -8.15 -17.21 15.86
CA ASP A 118 -8.80 -15.93 15.53
C ASP A 118 -8.59 -15.51 14.07
N ALA A 119 -7.70 -16.17 13.33
CA ALA A 119 -7.35 -15.78 11.96
C ALA A 119 -8.35 -16.33 10.94
N GLU A 120 -8.90 -15.45 10.10
CA GLU A 120 -9.66 -15.89 8.93
C GLU A 120 -8.70 -16.51 7.88
N PRO A 121 -9.17 -17.45 7.05
CA PRO A 121 -8.30 -18.15 6.08
C PRO A 121 -7.58 -17.24 5.08
N GLU A 122 -8.16 -16.07 4.76
CA GLU A 122 -7.60 -15.12 3.80
C GLU A 122 -6.76 -14.02 4.47
N GLU A 123 -6.66 -14.01 5.80
CA GLU A 123 -5.98 -12.94 6.51
C GLU A 123 -4.45 -13.03 6.42
N ALA A 124 -3.78 -11.93 6.12
CA ALA A 124 -2.35 -11.78 6.08
C ALA A 124 -1.93 -10.66 7.04
N SER A 125 -0.71 -10.75 7.55
CA SER A 125 -0.11 -9.60 8.22
C SER A 125 0.19 -8.51 7.20
N MET A 126 0.02 -7.25 7.61
CA MET A 126 0.08 -6.10 6.73
C MET A 126 0.89 -4.97 7.35
N LEU A 127 1.72 -4.31 6.54
CA LEU A 127 2.37 -3.04 6.86
C LEU A 127 2.09 -2.02 5.75
N ILE A 128 1.58 -0.85 6.11
CA ILE A 128 1.37 0.28 5.22
C ILE A 128 2.17 1.47 5.73
N LEU A 129 2.93 2.08 4.82
CA LEU A 129 3.65 3.33 5.04
C LEU A 129 3.09 4.37 4.08
N THR A 130 2.88 5.61 4.52
CA THR A 130 2.39 6.68 3.64
C THR A 130 3.31 7.89 3.64
N LEU A 131 3.64 8.41 2.46
CA LEU A 131 4.38 9.65 2.26
C LEU A 131 3.44 10.72 1.66
N PRO A 132 3.76 12.02 1.82
CA PRO A 132 3.03 13.08 1.14
C PRO A 132 2.95 12.89 -0.38
N PHE A 133 1.91 13.43 -0.99
CA PHE A 133 1.69 13.35 -2.43
C PHE A 133 2.88 13.84 -3.28
N ASP A 134 3.60 14.85 -2.78
CA ASP A 134 4.76 15.45 -3.44
C ASP A 134 6.08 14.71 -3.18
N ALA A 135 6.08 13.57 -2.48
CA ALA A 135 7.29 12.81 -2.16
C ALA A 135 8.07 12.38 -3.41
N VAL A 136 7.39 12.08 -4.53
CA VAL A 136 8.05 11.81 -5.81
C VAL A 136 8.85 13.01 -6.32
N THR A 137 8.34 14.22 -6.14
CA THR A 137 9.00 15.46 -6.56
C THR A 137 10.13 15.82 -5.60
N SER A 138 9.93 15.67 -4.29
CA SER A 138 10.90 16.08 -3.28
C SER A 138 12.05 15.08 -3.06
N ILE A 139 11.79 13.77 -3.20
CA ILE A 139 12.79 12.70 -3.06
C ILE A 139 13.35 12.29 -4.44
N GLY A 140 12.52 12.35 -5.48
CA GLY A 140 12.82 11.79 -6.81
C GLY A 140 12.26 10.37 -6.96
N ALA A 141 11.63 10.10 -8.11
CA ALA A 141 10.96 8.81 -8.37
C ALA A 141 11.91 7.62 -8.28
N ASP A 142 13.09 7.70 -8.89
CA ASP A 142 14.08 6.61 -8.89
C ASP A 142 14.63 6.35 -7.47
N ALA A 143 14.92 7.42 -6.72
CA ALA A 143 15.38 7.31 -5.34
C ALA A 143 14.29 6.70 -4.45
N LEU A 144 13.04 7.12 -4.63
CA LEU A 144 11.92 6.58 -3.86
C LEU A 144 11.64 5.10 -4.19
N ALA A 145 11.69 4.72 -5.46
CA ALA A 145 11.55 3.33 -5.90
C ALA A 145 12.65 2.43 -5.30
N GLU A 146 13.90 2.92 -5.28
CA GLU A 146 15.02 2.22 -4.67
C GLU A 146 14.87 2.11 -3.14
N GLU A 147 14.40 3.16 -2.46
CA GLU A 147 14.10 3.11 -1.03
C GLU A 147 13.05 2.04 -0.72
N PHE A 148 11.95 1.98 -1.48
CA PHE A 148 10.93 0.94 -1.34
C PHE A 148 11.48 -0.47 -1.60
N ARG A 149 12.27 -0.65 -2.66
CA ARG A 149 12.92 -1.94 -2.96
C ARG A 149 13.77 -2.44 -1.80
N GLN A 150 14.57 -1.55 -1.21
CA GLN A 150 15.40 -1.89 -0.07
C GLN A 150 14.53 -2.16 1.19
N MET A 151 13.37 -1.51 1.38
CA MET A 151 12.46 -1.78 2.51
C MET A 151 11.84 -3.17 2.36
N VAL A 152 11.42 -3.51 1.14
CA VAL A 152 10.92 -4.84 0.81
C VAL A 152 12.00 -5.91 0.99
N SER A 153 13.26 -5.60 0.67
CA SER A 153 14.36 -6.58 0.81
C SER A 153 14.64 -7.03 2.25
N VAL A 154 14.24 -6.23 3.25
CA VAL A 154 14.34 -6.59 4.67
C VAL A 154 13.01 -7.13 5.22
N PHE A 155 11.90 -7.00 4.47
CA PHE A 155 10.60 -7.53 4.85
C PHE A 155 10.58 -9.05 4.64
N SER A 156 10.55 -9.80 5.73
CA SER A 156 10.72 -11.25 5.66
C SER A 156 9.52 -11.90 4.98
N ARG A 157 9.80 -12.79 4.00
CA ARG A 157 8.83 -13.54 3.21
C ARG A 157 7.61 -12.71 2.80
N LEU A 158 7.87 -11.65 2.05
CA LEU A 158 6.82 -10.94 1.34
C LEU A 158 5.97 -11.97 0.57
N SER A 159 4.66 -11.84 0.64
CA SER A 159 3.74 -12.58 -0.23
C SER A 159 3.37 -11.70 -1.41
N TYR A 160 2.91 -10.48 -1.13
CA TYR A 160 2.65 -9.45 -2.13
C TYR A 160 2.86 -8.07 -1.49
N GLY A 161 3.10 -7.06 -2.31
CA GLY A 161 3.10 -5.67 -1.90
C GLY A 161 3.01 -4.77 -3.11
N TYR A 162 2.76 -3.49 -2.89
CA TYR A 162 2.73 -2.51 -3.97
C TYR A 162 3.03 -1.10 -3.44
N ALA A 163 3.43 -0.22 -4.36
CA ALA A 163 3.49 1.20 -4.12
C ALA A 163 2.74 1.96 -5.21
N SER A 164 1.98 2.99 -4.82
CA SER A 164 1.25 3.87 -5.76
C SER A 164 0.81 5.15 -5.05
N TYR A 165 0.22 6.06 -5.82
CA TYR A 165 -0.68 7.03 -5.22
C TYR A 165 -1.86 6.32 -4.54
N CYS A 166 -2.27 6.83 -3.39
CA CYS A 166 -3.42 6.33 -2.66
C CYS A 166 -4.20 7.48 -2.01
N LEU A 167 -5.43 7.19 -1.61
CA LEU A 167 -6.28 8.11 -0.87
C LEU A 167 -6.29 7.70 0.60
N ARG A 168 -5.37 8.28 1.38
CA ARG A 168 -5.24 8.01 2.80
C ARG A 168 -6.42 8.59 3.57
N ARG A 169 -6.91 7.81 4.52
CA ARG A 169 -7.95 8.19 5.50
C ARG A 169 -7.65 7.51 6.83
N THR A 170 -8.26 7.99 7.90
CA THR A 170 -8.24 7.29 9.19
C THR A 170 -9.50 6.43 9.34
N GLU A 171 -9.51 5.53 10.31
CA GLU A 171 -10.71 4.75 10.62
C GLU A 171 -11.90 5.66 10.97
N ALA A 172 -11.64 6.69 11.78
CA ALA A 172 -12.62 7.71 12.14
C ALA A 172 -13.24 8.42 10.92
N THR A 173 -12.47 8.62 9.85
CA THR A 173 -12.95 9.29 8.63
C THR A 173 -13.49 8.35 7.56
N SER A 174 -13.39 7.03 7.75
CA SER A 174 -13.66 6.02 6.73
C SER A 174 -15.07 6.15 6.11
N HIS A 175 -16.10 6.25 6.96
CA HIS A 175 -17.49 6.36 6.51
C HIS A 175 -17.78 7.64 5.72
N MET A 176 -17.17 8.78 6.10
CA MET A 176 -17.32 10.05 5.38
C MET A 176 -16.52 10.08 4.07
N ALA A 177 -15.35 9.45 4.04
CA ALA A 177 -14.46 9.49 2.89
C ALA A 177 -14.90 8.56 1.74
N THR A 178 -15.63 7.47 2.05
CA THR A 178 -15.89 6.38 1.11
C THR A 178 -16.51 6.85 -0.21
N GLY A 179 -17.58 7.65 -0.18
CA GLY A 179 -18.22 8.14 -1.41
C GLY A 179 -17.30 9.00 -2.27
N GLY A 180 -16.53 9.89 -1.65
CA GLY A 180 -15.56 10.74 -2.36
C GLY A 180 -14.38 9.96 -2.95
N ILE A 181 -13.87 8.97 -2.20
CA ILE A 181 -12.82 8.07 -2.69
C ILE A 181 -13.32 7.26 -3.90
N ASN A 182 -14.51 6.66 -3.79
CA ASN A 182 -15.05 5.84 -4.88
C ASN A 182 -15.29 6.66 -6.16
N ALA A 183 -15.70 7.92 -6.03
CA ALA A 183 -15.80 8.84 -7.16
C ALA A 183 -14.44 9.16 -7.79
N LEU A 184 -13.39 9.33 -6.98
CA LEU A 184 -12.03 9.62 -7.46
C LEU A 184 -11.41 8.41 -8.15
N ILE A 185 -11.47 7.22 -7.56
CA ILE A 185 -10.83 6.01 -8.12
C ILE A 185 -11.55 5.49 -9.37
N ALA A 186 -12.83 5.84 -9.58
CA ALA A 186 -13.53 5.61 -10.84
C ALA A 186 -12.98 6.48 -11.98
N ARG A 187 -12.36 7.62 -11.66
CA ARG A 187 -11.75 8.53 -12.63
C ARG A 187 -10.24 8.35 -12.77
N TYR A 188 -9.54 8.15 -11.67
CA TYR A 188 -8.08 8.08 -11.60
C TYR A 188 -7.66 6.65 -11.28
N LEU A 189 -7.37 5.88 -12.33
CA LEU A 189 -7.11 4.45 -12.23
C LEU A 189 -5.85 4.13 -11.42
N GLY A 190 -4.90 5.05 -11.28
CA GLY A 190 -3.68 4.83 -10.51
C GLY A 190 -3.85 4.93 -8.98
N LEU A 191 -4.98 5.44 -8.49
CA LEU A 191 -5.20 5.69 -7.06
C LEU A 191 -5.68 4.45 -6.30
N ASP A 192 -4.93 4.00 -5.32
CA ASP A 192 -5.39 2.99 -4.36
C ASP A 192 -6.44 3.59 -3.38
N PRO A 193 -7.64 2.98 -3.23
CA PRO A 193 -8.65 3.43 -2.28
C PRO A 193 -8.26 3.28 -0.79
N SER A 194 -7.15 2.63 -0.46
CA SER A 194 -6.72 2.35 0.93
C SER A 194 -7.83 1.65 1.74
N TYR A 195 -8.45 0.63 1.15
CA TYR A 195 -9.62 -0.05 1.74
C TYR A 195 -9.20 -1.14 2.74
N LEU A 196 -9.05 -0.75 4.01
CA LEU A 196 -8.60 -1.60 5.11
C LEU A 196 -9.24 -3.01 5.18
N PRO A 197 -10.58 -3.20 5.06
CA PRO A 197 -11.21 -4.52 5.20
C PRO A 197 -10.80 -5.55 4.15
N MET A 198 -10.18 -5.11 3.06
CA MET A 198 -9.58 -5.99 2.07
C MET A 198 -8.09 -6.14 2.28
N GLN A 199 -7.41 -5.13 2.82
CA GLN A 199 -5.96 -5.14 2.86
C GLN A 199 -5.43 -6.21 3.83
N ASN A 200 -6.16 -6.59 4.88
CA ASN A 200 -5.80 -7.78 5.64
C ASN A 200 -6.20 -9.09 4.94
N LYS A 201 -7.12 -9.13 3.95
CA LYS A 201 -7.56 -10.34 3.23
C LYS A 201 -6.73 -10.66 1.98
N MET A 202 -5.41 -10.60 2.11
CA MET A 202 -4.46 -10.72 0.99
C MET A 202 -3.68 -12.03 0.95
N ARG A 203 -3.99 -13.00 1.84
CA ARG A 203 -3.23 -14.25 1.95
C ARG A 203 -3.24 -15.02 0.64
N GLY A 204 -2.05 -15.25 0.08
CA GLY A 204 -1.88 -15.96 -1.18
C GLY A 204 -2.50 -15.27 -2.40
N LYS A 205 -2.82 -13.97 -2.32
CA LYS A 205 -3.45 -13.18 -3.38
C LYS A 205 -2.54 -12.06 -3.89
N THR A 206 -2.88 -11.54 -5.06
CA THR A 206 -2.41 -10.23 -5.55
C THR A 206 -3.56 -9.24 -5.53
N PHE A 207 -3.27 -7.95 -5.69
CA PHE A 207 -4.29 -6.91 -5.83
C PHE A 207 -4.46 -6.55 -7.32
N GLY A 208 -4.63 -5.27 -7.66
CA GLY A 208 -4.46 -4.78 -9.04
C GLY A 208 -3.00 -4.46 -9.37
N ALA A 209 -2.71 -4.01 -10.59
CA ALA A 209 -1.41 -3.42 -10.91
C ALA A 209 -1.30 -1.99 -10.37
N HIS A 210 -0.08 -1.58 -10.00
CA HIS A 210 0.23 -0.29 -9.37
C HIS A 210 1.47 0.34 -10.02
N TRP A 211 1.94 1.48 -9.49
CA TRP A 211 3.23 2.04 -9.95
C TRP A 211 4.37 1.03 -9.77
N ILE A 212 4.44 0.38 -8.61
CA ILE A 212 5.39 -0.70 -8.34
C ILE A 212 4.62 -1.86 -7.72
N ASP A 213 4.77 -3.06 -8.26
CA ASP A 213 4.26 -4.30 -7.70
C ASP A 213 5.43 -5.14 -7.19
N PHE A 214 5.32 -5.63 -5.96
CA PHE A 214 6.27 -6.55 -5.34
C PHE A 214 5.60 -7.92 -5.19
N ILE A 215 6.09 -8.91 -5.92
CA ILE A 215 5.57 -10.27 -5.92
C ILE A 215 6.55 -11.15 -5.17
N GLY A 216 6.13 -11.63 -4.00
CA GLY A 216 6.92 -12.54 -3.19
C GLY A 216 7.16 -13.89 -3.88
N ARG A 217 8.24 -14.57 -3.49
CA ARG A 217 8.60 -15.89 -4.04
C ARG A 217 7.41 -16.88 -4.08
N PRO A 218 6.56 -17.03 -3.03
CA PRO A 218 5.44 -17.97 -3.08
C PRO A 218 4.44 -17.70 -4.22
N LEU A 219 4.23 -16.43 -4.57
CA LEU A 219 3.34 -16.06 -5.67
C LEU A 219 4.04 -16.13 -7.03
N VAL A 220 5.33 -15.76 -7.11
CA VAL A 220 6.16 -15.95 -8.31
C VAL A 220 6.19 -17.42 -8.74
N GLU A 221 6.29 -18.36 -7.79
CA GLU A 221 6.26 -19.79 -8.08
C GLU A 221 4.91 -20.24 -8.65
N LYS A 222 3.79 -19.74 -8.08
CA LYS A 222 2.42 -20.04 -8.56
C LYS A 222 2.14 -19.46 -9.95
N LEU A 223 2.57 -18.22 -10.20
CA LEU A 223 2.40 -17.51 -11.47
C LEU A 223 3.39 -17.96 -12.55
N LYS A 224 4.46 -18.68 -12.15
CA LYS A 224 5.61 -19.05 -12.97
C LYS A 224 6.39 -17.83 -13.44
N ARG A 225 7.54 -17.61 -12.81
CA ARG A 225 8.48 -16.51 -13.12
C ARG A 225 8.67 -16.23 -14.62
N SER A 226 8.92 -17.26 -15.43
CA SER A 226 9.16 -17.08 -16.87
C SER A 226 7.94 -16.56 -17.63
N SER A 227 6.73 -16.89 -17.17
CA SER A 227 5.48 -16.35 -17.72
C SER A 227 5.35 -14.88 -17.37
N ILE A 228 5.54 -14.51 -16.10
CA ILE A 228 5.51 -13.10 -15.67
C ILE A 228 6.47 -12.25 -16.51
N ILE A 229 7.75 -12.67 -16.61
CA ILE A 229 8.78 -11.92 -17.35
C ILE A 229 8.42 -11.81 -18.85
N ALA A 230 7.81 -12.85 -19.43
CA ALA A 230 7.37 -12.81 -20.81
C ALA A 230 6.14 -11.91 -21.02
N ASP A 231 5.30 -11.73 -20.00
CA ASP A 231 4.07 -10.94 -20.05
C ASP A 231 4.30 -9.44 -19.78
N VAL A 232 5.36 -9.06 -19.04
CA VAL A 232 5.65 -7.65 -18.62
C VAL A 232 6.86 -7.04 -19.34
N GLN A 233 6.86 -7.10 -20.68
CA GLN A 233 8.02 -6.73 -21.49
C GLN A 233 8.35 -5.24 -21.49
N HIS A 234 7.37 -4.39 -21.16
CA HIS A 234 7.53 -2.93 -21.13
C HIS A 234 7.79 -2.39 -19.71
N ALA A 235 7.81 -3.27 -18.72
CA ALA A 235 8.09 -2.93 -17.33
C ALA A 235 9.59 -3.03 -17.01
N VAL A 236 10.02 -2.31 -15.98
CA VAL A 236 11.35 -2.53 -15.38
C VAL A 236 11.21 -3.57 -14.28
N VAL A 237 11.90 -4.70 -14.46
CA VAL A 237 11.84 -5.84 -13.55
C VAL A 237 13.15 -6.00 -12.79
N HIS A 238 13.06 -6.08 -11.46
CA HIS A 238 14.19 -6.37 -10.58
C HIS A 238 13.95 -7.65 -9.78
N ASP A 239 15.04 -8.39 -9.56
CA ASP A 239 15.05 -9.51 -8.62
C ASP A 239 15.04 -9.02 -7.16
N LEU A 240 14.20 -9.65 -6.35
CA LEU A 240 14.27 -9.55 -4.90
C LEU A 240 15.18 -10.65 -4.34
N SER A 241 15.76 -10.40 -3.16
CA SER A 241 16.75 -11.28 -2.53
C SER A 241 16.21 -12.67 -2.19
N ASP A 242 14.90 -12.81 -2.00
CA ASP A 242 14.23 -14.05 -1.65
C ASP A 242 13.74 -14.86 -2.87
N GLY A 243 14.00 -14.39 -4.10
CA GLY A 243 13.50 -14.97 -5.34
C GLY A 243 12.17 -14.38 -5.82
N GLY A 244 11.64 -13.38 -5.12
CA GLY A 244 10.54 -12.56 -5.59
C GLY A 244 10.92 -11.62 -6.75
N LEU A 245 9.94 -10.83 -7.20
CA LEU A 245 10.07 -9.85 -8.26
C LEU A 245 9.57 -8.48 -7.79
N MET A 246 10.28 -7.43 -8.17
CA MET A 246 9.75 -6.07 -8.21
C MET A 246 9.49 -5.72 -9.68
N ILE A 247 8.27 -5.28 -9.97
CA ILE A 247 7.85 -4.83 -11.29
C ILE A 247 7.46 -3.36 -11.13
N GLN A 248 8.31 -2.46 -11.58
CA GLN A 248 7.93 -1.07 -11.73
C GLN A 248 7.21 -0.97 -13.07
N ASN A 249 6.06 -0.28 -13.13
CA ASN A 249 5.19 -0.20 -14.31
C ASN A 249 5.30 1.14 -15.09
N SER A 250 5.86 2.17 -14.45
CA SER A 250 6.11 3.47 -15.07
C SER A 250 7.26 4.21 -14.37
N LYS A 251 7.82 5.23 -15.02
CA LYS A 251 8.91 6.03 -14.44
C LYS A 251 8.48 6.79 -13.18
N VAL A 252 7.33 7.46 -13.21
CA VAL A 252 6.70 8.10 -12.05
C VAL A 252 5.35 7.44 -11.77
N PRO A 253 4.81 7.48 -10.53
CA PRO A 253 3.49 6.94 -10.29
C PRO A 253 2.43 7.63 -11.17
N ALA A 254 1.58 6.82 -11.79
CA ALA A 254 0.54 7.29 -12.69
C ALA A 254 -0.73 7.68 -11.92
N LEU A 255 -1.46 8.67 -12.42
CA LEU A 255 -2.83 8.96 -11.97
C LEU A 255 -3.86 8.20 -12.78
N GLY A 256 -3.63 8.01 -14.09
CA GLY A 256 -4.57 7.32 -14.97
C GLY A 256 -5.92 8.04 -15.09
N ASP A 257 -5.92 9.34 -15.41
CA ASP A 257 -7.17 10.12 -15.58
C ASP A 257 -7.92 9.64 -16.82
N VAL A 258 -9.06 8.96 -16.62
CA VAL A 258 -9.91 8.42 -17.71
C VAL A 258 -10.38 9.52 -18.67
N ASN A 259 -10.59 10.75 -18.17
CA ASN A 259 -10.99 11.88 -19.02
C ASN A 259 -9.88 12.34 -19.96
N ARG A 260 -8.63 11.93 -19.69
CA ARG A 260 -7.46 12.12 -20.53
C ARG A 260 -6.97 10.81 -21.15
N ARG A 261 -7.83 9.79 -21.19
CA ARG A 261 -7.55 8.46 -21.75
C ARG A 261 -6.45 7.69 -21.03
N ALA A 262 -6.13 8.06 -19.78
CA ALA A 262 -5.16 7.37 -18.94
C ALA A 262 -3.80 7.11 -19.62
N THR A 263 -3.31 8.05 -20.43
CA THR A 263 -2.08 7.87 -21.24
C THR A 263 -0.79 7.83 -20.40
N ASP A 264 -0.87 7.95 -19.08
CA ASP A 264 0.26 7.97 -18.15
C ASP A 264 0.47 6.64 -17.41
N ILE A 265 -0.34 5.61 -17.68
CA ILE A 265 -0.36 4.34 -16.92
C ILE A 265 0.79 3.37 -17.23
N GLY A 266 1.62 3.67 -18.23
CA GLY A 266 2.75 2.84 -18.64
C GLY A 266 2.36 1.37 -18.91
N SER A 267 3.07 0.45 -18.27
CA SER A 267 2.92 -1.00 -18.44
C SER A 267 1.99 -1.68 -17.41
N MET A 268 1.25 -0.92 -16.60
CA MET A 268 0.28 -1.49 -15.65
C MET A 268 -0.69 -2.53 -16.27
N PRO A 269 -1.17 -2.38 -17.52
CA PRO A 269 -2.01 -3.40 -18.16
C PRO A 269 -1.35 -4.77 -18.33
N GLU A 270 -0.04 -4.82 -18.62
CA GLU A 270 0.70 -6.09 -18.70
C GLU A 270 0.76 -6.78 -17.34
N THR A 271 1.19 -6.06 -16.31
CA THR A 271 1.28 -6.58 -14.96
C THR A 271 -0.08 -7.04 -14.44
N ALA A 272 -1.15 -6.27 -14.73
CA ALA A 272 -2.50 -6.64 -14.36
C ALA A 272 -2.89 -8.00 -14.94
N ARG A 273 -2.65 -8.23 -16.24
CA ARG A 273 -2.92 -9.51 -16.89
C ARG A 273 -2.04 -10.64 -16.34
N ALA A 274 -0.76 -10.38 -16.11
CA ALA A 274 0.21 -11.36 -15.59
C ALA A 274 -0.17 -11.90 -14.19
N ILE A 275 -0.73 -11.05 -13.32
CA ILE A 275 -1.11 -11.44 -11.94
C ILE A 275 -2.57 -11.88 -11.79
N LYS A 276 -3.38 -11.78 -12.85
CA LYS A 276 -4.85 -11.91 -12.81
C LYS A 276 -5.36 -13.19 -12.15
N SER A 277 -4.67 -14.32 -12.33
CA SER A 277 -5.11 -15.61 -11.78
C SER A 277 -5.07 -15.69 -10.25
N LEU A 278 -4.30 -14.82 -9.59
CA LEU A 278 -4.19 -14.76 -8.13
C LEU A 278 -4.84 -13.51 -7.53
N ARG A 279 -5.49 -12.68 -8.35
CA ARG A 279 -6.13 -11.44 -7.91
C ARG A 279 -7.17 -11.70 -6.83
N SER A 280 -7.16 -10.88 -5.79
CA SER A 280 -8.15 -10.90 -4.70
C SER A 280 -9.56 -10.69 -5.25
N ARG A 281 -10.56 -11.18 -4.52
CA ARG A 281 -11.97 -11.04 -4.89
C ARG A 281 -12.70 -10.27 -3.80
N VAL A 282 -13.12 -9.05 -4.14
CA VAL A 282 -13.81 -8.13 -3.24
C VAL A 282 -15.13 -7.70 -3.85
N ALA A 283 -16.20 -7.70 -3.06
CA ALA A 283 -17.51 -7.28 -3.53
C ALA A 283 -17.61 -5.76 -3.71
N ASN A 284 -17.08 -4.99 -2.76
CA ASN A 284 -17.13 -3.52 -2.76
C ASN A 284 -16.01 -2.89 -1.91
N PHE A 285 -15.81 -1.58 -2.06
CA PHE A 285 -14.93 -0.77 -1.21
C PHE A 285 -15.76 0.13 -0.28
N GLY A 286 -16.62 -0.49 0.54
CA GLY A 286 -17.43 0.20 1.55
C GLY A 286 -18.74 0.84 1.02
N ASP A 287 -18.84 1.09 -0.29
CA ASP A 287 -20.11 1.44 -0.94
C ASP A 287 -20.67 0.20 -1.65
N PRO A 288 -21.85 -0.31 -1.26
CA PRO A 288 -22.43 -1.50 -1.87
C PRO A 288 -22.71 -1.36 -3.37
N ASN A 289 -22.74 -0.14 -3.91
CA ASN A 289 -22.97 0.11 -5.34
C ASN A 289 -21.66 0.22 -6.14
N PHE A 290 -20.50 0.29 -5.47
CA PHE A 290 -19.21 0.35 -6.15
C PHE A 290 -18.73 -1.05 -6.50
N ASN A 291 -18.53 -1.32 -7.79
CA ASN A 291 -18.02 -2.60 -8.24
C ASN A 291 -16.50 -2.69 -8.05
N ALA A 292 -16.07 -3.25 -6.91
CA ALA A 292 -14.66 -3.43 -6.61
C ALA A 292 -13.96 -4.42 -7.57
N GLN A 293 -14.68 -5.38 -8.15
CA GLN A 293 -14.10 -6.31 -9.11
C GLN A 293 -13.73 -5.62 -10.42
N ASP A 294 -14.61 -4.75 -10.93
CA ASP A 294 -14.34 -3.97 -12.13
C ASP A 294 -13.14 -3.04 -11.90
N TRP A 295 -13.05 -2.42 -10.72
CA TRP A 295 -11.90 -1.60 -10.36
C TRP A 295 -10.60 -2.42 -10.25
N LEU A 296 -10.67 -3.60 -9.67
CA LEU A 296 -9.56 -4.55 -9.63
C LEU A 296 -9.12 -5.00 -11.04
N ALA A 297 -10.05 -5.02 -12.01
CA ALA A 297 -9.83 -5.35 -13.41
C ALA A 297 -9.63 -4.15 -14.34
N ARG A 298 -9.52 -2.93 -13.80
CA ARG A 298 -9.52 -1.68 -14.58
C ARG A 298 -8.44 -1.56 -15.66
N PHE A 299 -7.39 -2.37 -15.59
CA PHE A 299 -6.29 -2.37 -16.55
C PHE A 299 -6.30 -3.59 -17.50
N ASP A 300 -7.19 -4.56 -17.30
CA ASP A 300 -7.15 -5.83 -18.04
C ASP A 300 -7.32 -5.62 -19.55
N ASP A 301 -8.21 -4.68 -19.92
CA ASP A 301 -8.60 -4.39 -21.31
C ASP A 301 -7.95 -3.11 -21.86
N LEU A 302 -7.00 -2.51 -21.13
CA LEU A 302 -6.27 -1.34 -21.60
C LEU A 302 -5.00 -1.75 -22.36
N GLU A 303 -4.60 -0.87 -23.29
CA GLU A 303 -3.35 -0.98 -24.02
C GLU A 303 -2.18 -0.46 -23.19
N VAL A 304 -1.00 -0.97 -23.49
CA VAL A 304 0.26 -0.51 -22.87
C VAL A 304 0.59 0.90 -23.37
N GLU A 305 1.01 1.76 -22.45
CA GLU A 305 1.46 3.13 -22.74
C GLU A 305 2.98 3.26 -22.52
N ASP A 306 3.54 4.41 -22.91
CA ASP A 306 4.98 4.67 -22.74
C ASP A 306 5.39 4.60 -21.26
N TRP A 307 6.48 3.88 -21.01
CA TRP A 307 7.14 3.79 -19.71
C TRP A 307 7.47 5.17 -19.13
N ASN A 308 7.94 6.07 -19.98
CA ASN A 308 8.38 7.40 -19.57
C ASN A 308 7.20 8.38 -19.55
N ASN A 309 6.37 8.24 -18.52
CA ASN A 309 5.17 9.04 -18.29
C ASN A 309 5.43 10.40 -17.61
N ALA A 310 6.69 10.84 -17.53
CA ALA A 310 7.05 12.16 -17.01
C ALA A 310 6.76 13.23 -18.08
N LEU A 311 5.57 13.84 -18.00
CA LEU A 311 5.15 14.99 -18.81
C LEU A 311 5.80 16.29 -18.34
#